data_AF-A0A7K3WQE2-F1
#
_entry.id   AF-A0A7K3WQE2-F1
#
_cell.length_a   1.000
_cell.length_b   1.000
_cell.length_c   1.000
_cell.angle_alpha   90.00
_cell.angle_beta   90.00
_cell.angle_gamma   90.00
#
_symmetry.space_group_name_H-M   'P 1'
#
loop_
_entity.id
_entity.type
_entity.pdbx_description
1 polymer ?
#
loop_
_entity_poly.entity_id
_entity_poly.type
_entity_poly.pdbx_seq_one_letter_code
_entity_poly.pdbx_strand_id
1 'polypeptide(L)'
;MKKRYKIIIAIVALLVIVRVALPFIVEKYLNNLLENLEGYTGHVEDVDLALYRGAYRIDSLAIYSTTQDLGGRPFFATNAIDLSISWRDIFKGAIVGEVILERPELNFVAAKSETDSMETGETVDWTKQIKALLPISINLFQIKNGQINYIDDFSQPKVDVYLRSMNFRLENMRNTDDDSDPLPSPYSLTAISLGEGNMSATGKANLLREIPNFDLDFKFEKANLTAFNDLFKAYAWFDFERGDFNLYSEMALVDSNLTGYFKPLLNDVKVLDWKNEDEGFLNKVYQGLVGGATELLENQREDQTATRVEISGTISNNSINVFPAIIELLKNAFIKPLQKDLEGRIVVRGKKIVVDDGGSKKAPKKKKKKDKD
;
A
#
# COMPACT_ATOMS: atom_id res chain seq x y z
N MET A 1 56.89 -8.48 28.99
CA MET A 1 55.55 -9.05 28.71
C MET A 1 55.68 -10.47 28.17
N LYS A 2 55.01 -11.47 28.79
CA LYS A 2 54.99 -12.86 28.29
C LYS A 2 54.43 -12.88 26.84
N LYS A 3 54.96 -13.74 25.97
CA LYS A 3 54.63 -13.86 24.53
C LYS A 3 53.11 -13.91 24.26
N ARG A 4 52.35 -14.51 25.18
CA ARG A 4 50.88 -14.60 25.16
C ARG A 4 50.17 -13.24 25.23
N TYR A 5 50.65 -12.30 26.04
CA TYR A 5 50.05 -10.96 26.13
C TYR A 5 50.21 -10.16 24.84
N LYS A 6 51.36 -10.31 24.15
CA LYS A 6 51.58 -9.64 22.85
C LYS A 6 50.60 -10.15 21.79
N ILE A 7 50.30 -11.44 21.78
CA ILE A 7 49.32 -12.05 20.85
C ILE A 7 47.91 -11.53 21.15
N ILE A 8 47.49 -11.50 22.43
CA ILE A 8 46.17 -10.99 22.81
C ILE A 8 46.02 -9.52 22.41
N ILE A 9 47.04 -8.69 22.70
CA ILE A 9 47.04 -7.27 22.31
C ILE A 9 46.94 -7.12 20.79
N ALA A 10 47.66 -7.93 20.02
CA ALA A 10 47.60 -7.90 18.56
C ALA A 10 46.20 -8.28 18.02
N ILE A 11 45.55 -9.30 18.60
CA ILE A 11 44.20 -9.70 18.20
C ILE A 11 43.18 -8.61 18.54
N VAL A 12 43.25 -8.04 19.75
CA VAL A 12 42.36 -6.95 20.16
C VAL A 12 42.56 -5.72 19.27
N ALA A 13 43.80 -5.35 18.98
CA ALA A 13 44.11 -4.26 18.06
C ALA A 13 43.54 -4.50 16.66
N LEU A 14 43.68 -5.73 16.13
CA LEU A 14 43.10 -6.11 14.83
C LEU A 14 41.58 -5.99 14.84
N LEU A 15 40.90 -6.50 15.88
CA LEU A 15 39.44 -6.40 15.99
C LEU A 15 38.96 -4.95 16.06
N VAL A 16 39.71 -4.07 16.75
CA VAL A 16 39.40 -2.62 16.79
C VAL A 16 39.57 -1.99 15.41
N ILE A 17 40.65 -2.28 14.70
CA ILE A 17 40.88 -1.76 13.34
C ILE A 17 39.76 -2.22 12.40
N VAL A 18 39.43 -3.51 12.40
CA VAL A 18 38.34 -4.06 11.59
C VAL A 18 37.01 -3.39 11.94
N ARG A 19 36.72 -3.22 13.23
CA ARG A 19 35.49 -2.58 13.70
C ARG A 19 35.35 -1.13 13.22
N VAL A 20 36.44 -0.37 13.22
CA VAL A 20 36.48 1.02 12.75
C VAL A 20 36.40 1.09 11.23
N ALA A 21 37.01 0.16 10.49
CA ALA A 21 36.99 0.17 9.03
C ALA A 21 35.66 -0.33 8.43
N LEU A 22 34.92 -1.19 9.13
CA LEU A 22 33.73 -1.87 8.59
C LEU A 22 32.62 -0.90 8.11
N PRO A 23 32.25 0.16 8.85
CA PRO A 23 31.28 1.16 8.39
C PRO A 23 31.60 1.71 7.01
N PHE A 24 32.81 2.23 6.82
CA PHE A 24 33.28 2.82 5.57
C PHE A 24 33.33 1.81 4.41
N ILE A 25 33.68 0.55 4.70
CA ILE A 25 33.70 -0.50 3.67
C ILE A 25 32.27 -0.79 3.19
N VAL A 26 31.30 -0.87 4.12
CA VAL A 26 29.90 -1.13 3.79
C VAL A 26 29.29 0.05 3.07
N GLU A 27 29.50 1.28 3.56
CA GLU A 27 29.08 2.52 2.90
C GLU A 27 29.58 2.59 1.45
N LYS A 28 30.87 2.39 1.23
CA LYS A 28 31.46 2.38 -0.12
C LYS A 28 30.89 1.28 -1.00
N TYR A 29 30.65 0.10 -0.43
CA TYR A 29 30.03 -1.00 -1.17
C TYR A 29 28.59 -0.66 -1.58
N LEU A 30 27.79 -0.11 -0.67
CA LEU A 30 26.41 0.31 -0.97
C LEU A 30 26.38 1.42 -2.01
N ASN A 31 27.20 2.46 -1.86
CA ASN A 31 27.29 3.55 -2.84
C ASN A 31 27.67 3.04 -4.24
N ASN A 32 28.64 2.13 -4.35
CA ASN A 32 28.97 1.50 -5.64
C ASN A 32 27.80 0.70 -6.24
N LEU A 33 26.97 0.04 -5.41
CA LEU A 33 25.79 -0.67 -5.91
C LEU A 33 24.71 0.30 -6.38
N LEU A 34 24.46 1.36 -5.60
CA LEU A 34 23.44 2.36 -5.87
C LEU A 34 23.78 3.23 -7.09
N GLU A 35 25.06 3.47 -7.36
CA GLU A 35 25.53 4.17 -8.55
C GLU A 35 25.31 3.38 -9.85
N ASN A 36 25.24 2.04 -9.77
CA ASN A 36 25.13 1.15 -10.92
C ASN A 36 23.74 0.50 -11.05
N LEU A 37 22.69 1.14 -10.52
CA LEU A 37 21.32 0.67 -10.71
C LEU A 37 20.86 0.94 -12.15
N GLU A 38 20.13 -0.01 -12.73
CA GLU A 38 19.51 0.19 -14.04
C GLU A 38 18.31 1.13 -13.90
N GLY A 39 18.32 2.25 -14.63
CA GLY A 39 17.25 3.26 -14.58
C GLY A 39 17.32 4.25 -13.41
N TYR A 40 18.17 3.99 -12.41
CA TYR A 40 18.26 4.79 -11.18
C TYR A 40 19.71 5.04 -10.78
N THR A 41 19.93 6.06 -9.95
CA THR A 41 21.20 6.29 -9.26
C THR A 41 20.92 6.69 -7.83
N GLY A 42 21.72 6.24 -6.88
CA GLY A 42 21.47 6.54 -5.47
C GLY A 42 22.74 6.76 -4.67
N HIS A 43 22.55 7.28 -3.46
CA HIS A 43 23.62 7.59 -2.53
C HIS A 43 23.15 7.41 -1.09
N VAL A 44 24.05 6.91 -0.24
CA VAL A 44 23.91 6.86 1.22
C VAL A 44 25.00 7.73 1.86
N GLU A 45 24.63 8.48 2.89
CA GLU A 45 25.54 9.39 3.57
C GLU A 45 26.46 8.65 4.56
N ASP A 46 25.90 7.72 5.35
CA ASP A 46 26.66 6.97 6.34
C ASP A 46 26.03 5.59 6.63
N VAL A 47 26.82 4.69 7.22
CA VAL A 47 26.38 3.37 7.66
C VAL A 47 26.87 3.06 9.06
N ASP A 48 25.93 3.00 10.00
CA ASP A 48 26.18 2.65 11.38
C ASP A 48 26.00 1.14 11.63
N LEU A 49 27.04 0.47 12.09
CA LEU A 49 26.99 -0.96 12.38
C LEU A 49 26.87 -1.22 13.86
N ALA A 50 25.90 -2.02 14.29
CA ALA A 50 25.72 -2.45 15.67
C ALA A 50 25.91 -3.97 15.79
N LEU A 51 27.17 -4.42 15.62
CA LEU A 51 27.53 -5.85 15.56
C LEU A 51 27.04 -6.67 16.75
N TYR A 52 27.02 -6.10 17.96
CA TYR A 52 26.57 -6.81 19.16
C TYR A 52 25.10 -7.26 19.08
N ARG A 53 24.26 -6.50 18.36
CA ARG A 53 22.84 -6.83 18.12
C ARG A 53 22.58 -7.38 16.71
N GLY A 54 23.62 -7.54 15.89
CA GLY A 54 23.47 -8.03 14.52
C GLY A 54 22.65 -7.08 13.66
N ALA A 55 22.78 -5.78 13.90
CA ALA A 55 22.05 -4.75 13.17
C ALA A 55 22.99 -3.77 12.48
N TYR A 56 22.49 -3.14 11.43
CA TYR A 56 23.10 -1.97 10.83
C TYR A 56 22.04 -0.96 10.43
N ARG A 57 22.44 0.30 10.38
CA ARG A 57 21.62 1.43 10.05
C ARG A 57 22.25 2.13 8.85
N ILE A 58 21.43 2.42 7.85
CA ILE A 58 21.80 3.27 6.71
C ILE A 58 21.21 4.64 7.00
N ASP A 59 22.03 5.69 6.98
CA ASP A 59 21.59 7.07 7.19
C ASP A 59 21.55 7.82 5.86
N SER A 60 20.46 8.56 5.66
CA SER A 60 20.18 9.41 4.48
C SER A 60 20.38 8.68 3.15
N LEU A 61 19.46 7.77 2.80
CA LEU A 61 19.43 7.18 1.46
C LEU A 61 18.59 8.08 0.53
N ALA A 62 19.12 8.40 -0.64
CA ALA A 62 18.38 9.03 -1.73
C ALA A 62 18.61 8.28 -3.04
N ILE A 63 17.54 8.08 -3.81
CA ILE A 63 17.52 7.44 -5.11
C ILE A 63 16.84 8.39 -6.09
N TYR A 64 17.52 8.68 -7.20
CA TYR A 64 17.07 9.53 -8.29
C TYR A 64 16.84 8.68 -9.53
N SER A 65 15.79 9.00 -10.29
CA SER A 65 15.61 8.42 -11.62
C SER A 65 16.67 9.02 -12.58
N THR A 66 17.22 8.18 -13.44
CA THR A 66 18.12 8.60 -14.53
C THR A 66 17.40 8.74 -15.87
N THR A 67 16.18 8.21 -15.95
CA THR A 67 15.33 8.18 -17.16
C THR A 67 14.30 9.30 -17.15
N GLN A 68 13.78 9.65 -15.98
CA GLN A 68 12.75 10.67 -15.80
C GLN A 68 13.26 11.86 -15.00
N ASP A 69 13.03 13.07 -15.51
CA ASP A 69 13.29 14.30 -14.75
C ASP A 69 12.18 14.53 -13.73
N LEU A 70 12.51 14.37 -12.45
CA LEU A 70 11.60 14.63 -11.34
C LEU A 70 11.72 16.07 -10.81
N GLY A 71 12.38 16.97 -11.56
CA GLY A 71 12.64 18.36 -11.16
C GLY A 71 13.67 18.46 -10.04
N GLY A 72 14.66 17.57 -10.05
CA GLY A 72 15.68 17.47 -9.00
C GLY A 72 15.23 16.80 -7.70
N ARG A 73 13.98 16.31 -7.63
CA ARG A 73 13.48 15.53 -6.49
C ARG A 73 13.97 14.08 -6.56
N PRO A 74 14.25 13.42 -5.43
CA PRO A 74 14.53 11.99 -5.43
C PRO A 74 13.24 11.22 -5.73
N PHE A 75 13.35 10.13 -6.49
CA PHE A 75 12.27 9.15 -6.65
C PHE A 75 11.91 8.55 -5.28
N PHE A 76 12.94 8.14 -4.53
CA PHE A 76 12.81 7.62 -3.19
C PHE A 76 13.88 8.21 -2.29
N ALA A 77 13.51 8.63 -1.09
CA ALA A 77 14.47 9.04 -0.06
C ALA A 77 14.02 8.52 1.31
N THR A 78 14.94 8.40 2.26
CA THR A 78 14.60 8.08 3.65
C THR A 78 15.68 8.58 4.58
N ASN A 79 15.29 9.05 5.77
CA ASN A 79 16.25 9.53 6.76
C ASN A 79 17.10 8.40 7.32
N ALA A 80 16.48 7.24 7.58
CA ALA A 80 17.21 6.08 8.06
C ALA A 80 16.53 4.77 7.66
N ILE A 81 17.34 3.72 7.55
CA ILE A 81 16.89 2.33 7.46
C ILE A 81 17.61 1.53 8.54
N ASP A 82 16.91 1.05 9.58
CA ASP A 82 17.47 0.10 10.55
C ASP A 82 17.13 -1.32 10.10
N LEU A 83 18.18 -2.10 9.82
CA LEU A 83 18.09 -3.52 9.50
C LEU A 83 18.72 -4.31 10.64
N SER A 84 17.96 -5.23 11.23
CA SER A 84 18.45 -6.04 12.36
C SER A 84 18.12 -7.52 12.21
N ILE A 85 18.93 -8.37 12.83
CA ILE A 85 18.73 -9.82 12.85
C ILE A 85 18.58 -10.30 14.28
N SER A 86 17.60 -11.18 14.52
CA SER A 86 17.40 -11.81 15.82
C SER A 86 18.45 -12.89 16.11
N TRP A 87 19.41 -12.59 17.00
CA TRP A 87 20.39 -13.59 17.47
C TRP A 87 19.74 -14.83 18.11
N ARG A 88 18.64 -14.65 18.85
CA ARG A 88 17.96 -15.76 19.54
C ARG A 88 17.43 -16.79 18.55
N ASP A 89 16.96 -16.34 17.39
CA ASP A 89 16.40 -17.21 16.37
C ASP A 89 17.50 -17.87 15.54
N ILE A 90 18.64 -17.18 15.33
CA ILE A 90 19.84 -17.79 14.73
C ILE A 90 20.25 -19.04 15.52
N PHE A 91 20.27 -18.97 16.86
CA PHE A 91 20.60 -20.15 17.69
C PHE A 91 19.56 -21.28 17.61
N LYS A 92 18.36 -21.01 17.10
CA LYS A 92 17.30 -21.99 16.84
C LYS A 92 17.24 -22.44 15.37
N GLY A 93 18.18 -22.00 14.54
CA GLY A 93 18.25 -22.35 13.11
C GLY A 93 17.38 -21.50 12.18
N ALA A 94 16.84 -20.37 12.65
CA ALA A 94 16.05 -19.46 11.82
C ALA A 94 16.70 -18.07 11.77
N ILE A 95 16.92 -17.52 10.57
CA ILE A 95 17.37 -16.12 10.44
C ILE A 95 16.14 -15.25 10.24
N VAL A 96 15.88 -14.41 11.24
CA VAL A 96 14.71 -13.53 11.28
C VAL A 96 15.19 -12.09 11.27
N GLY A 97 14.82 -11.36 10.21
CA GLY A 97 15.16 -9.96 10.02
C GLY A 97 14.04 -9.00 10.42
N GLU A 98 14.41 -7.82 10.87
CA GLU A 98 13.52 -6.67 11.00
C GLU A 98 14.06 -5.51 10.14
N VAL A 99 13.16 -4.80 9.47
CA VAL A 99 13.48 -3.66 8.59
C VAL A 99 12.58 -2.50 8.97
N ILE A 100 13.17 -1.37 9.33
CA ILE A 100 12.45 -0.16 9.75
C ILE A 100 12.93 1.03 8.92
N LEU A 101 12.02 1.62 8.14
CA LEU A 101 12.25 2.85 7.39
C LEU A 101 11.74 4.04 8.21
N GLU A 102 12.60 5.03 8.45
CA GLU A 102 12.24 6.25 9.16
C GLU A 102 12.10 7.42 8.19
N ARG A 103 10.90 8.00 8.14
CA ARG A 103 10.53 9.10 7.26
C ARG A 103 10.90 8.85 5.79
N PRO A 104 10.48 7.72 5.20
CA PRO A 104 10.66 7.54 3.77
C PRO A 104 9.74 8.49 2.99
N GLU A 105 10.23 8.98 1.87
CA GLU A 105 9.52 9.81 0.91
C GLU A 105 9.58 9.13 -0.45
N LEU A 106 8.42 9.00 -1.10
CA LEU A 106 8.29 8.44 -2.44
C LEU A 106 7.61 9.47 -3.34
N ASN A 107 8.27 9.84 -4.45
CA ASN A 107 7.80 10.86 -5.36
C ASN A 107 7.51 10.26 -6.74
N PHE A 108 6.25 10.35 -7.15
CA PHE A 108 5.82 10.06 -8.51
C PHE A 108 5.59 11.38 -9.23
N VAL A 109 6.23 11.56 -10.38
CA VAL A 109 5.99 12.70 -11.25
C VAL A 109 5.32 12.20 -12.52
N ALA A 110 4.26 12.88 -12.96
CA ALA A 110 3.61 12.58 -14.22
C ALA A 110 4.60 12.72 -15.38
N ALA A 111 4.44 11.90 -16.41
CA ALA A 111 5.28 11.98 -17.59
C ALA A 111 4.76 13.05 -18.56
N LYS A 112 5.65 13.63 -19.36
CA LYS A 112 5.33 14.72 -20.29
C LYS A 112 4.46 14.27 -21.48
N SER A 113 4.45 12.98 -21.80
CA SER A 113 3.73 12.41 -22.95
C SER A 113 3.17 11.03 -22.58
N GLU A 114 2.05 10.62 -23.18
CA GLU A 114 1.50 9.24 -23.06
C GLU A 114 2.49 8.14 -23.50
N THR A 115 3.46 8.50 -24.35
CA THR A 115 4.54 7.61 -24.80
C THR A 115 5.67 7.47 -23.77
N ASP A 116 5.78 8.42 -22.85
CA ASP A 116 6.69 8.33 -21.71
C ASP A 116 5.91 7.59 -20.61
N SER A 117 6.20 6.31 -20.41
CA SER A 117 5.54 5.54 -19.35
C SER A 117 5.85 6.17 -18.00
N MET A 118 4.83 6.48 -17.19
CA MET A 118 5.05 6.73 -15.76
C MET A 118 5.83 5.54 -15.20
N GLU A 119 6.97 5.82 -14.56
CA GLU A 119 7.73 4.79 -13.87
C GLU A 119 6.98 4.41 -12.57
N THR A 120 5.91 3.63 -12.73
CA THR A 120 5.13 3.02 -11.65
C THR A 120 5.81 1.75 -11.11
N GLY A 121 6.98 1.39 -11.63
CA GLY A 121 7.66 0.13 -11.34
C GLY A 121 6.96 -1.10 -11.95
N GLU A 122 6.04 -0.90 -12.89
CA GLU A 122 5.17 -1.94 -13.48
C GLU A 122 5.90 -3.06 -14.23
N THR A 123 7.14 -2.83 -14.66
CA THR A 123 7.95 -3.80 -15.43
C THR A 123 8.78 -4.72 -14.55
N VAL A 124 8.85 -4.48 -13.24
CA VAL A 124 9.70 -5.23 -12.33
C VAL A 124 8.87 -6.22 -11.51
N ASP A 125 9.20 -7.50 -11.60
CA ASP A 125 8.69 -8.53 -10.69
C ASP A 125 9.30 -8.30 -9.29
N TRP A 126 8.66 -7.45 -8.50
CA TRP A 126 9.09 -7.08 -7.15
C TRP A 126 9.20 -8.30 -6.23
N THR A 127 8.42 -9.36 -6.46
CA THR A 127 8.51 -10.61 -5.70
C THR A 127 9.86 -11.28 -5.93
N LYS A 128 10.37 -11.30 -7.18
CA LYS A 128 11.72 -11.81 -7.46
C LYS A 128 12.81 -10.96 -6.81
N GLN A 129 12.67 -9.63 -6.86
CA GLN A 129 13.66 -8.73 -6.24
C GLN A 129 13.71 -8.91 -4.72
N ILE A 130 12.55 -8.94 -4.06
CA ILE A 130 12.43 -9.17 -2.61
C ILE A 130 13.00 -10.55 -2.25
N LYS A 131 12.67 -11.61 -3.00
CA LYS A 131 13.21 -12.97 -2.76
C LYS A 131 14.72 -13.06 -3.00
N ALA A 132 15.26 -12.34 -3.98
CA ALA A 132 16.69 -12.32 -4.28
C ALA A 132 17.50 -11.56 -3.21
N LEU A 133 16.94 -10.49 -2.66
CA LEU A 133 17.57 -9.67 -1.62
C LEU A 133 17.50 -10.34 -0.23
N LEU A 134 16.53 -11.23 0.01
CA LEU A 134 16.21 -11.75 1.33
C LEU A 134 16.14 -13.28 1.33
N PRO A 135 17.29 -14.00 1.41
CA PRO A 135 17.31 -15.43 1.70
C PRO A 135 16.84 -15.77 3.14
N ILE A 136 16.39 -14.77 3.90
CA ILE A 136 16.01 -14.83 5.31
C ILE A 136 14.55 -14.41 5.48
N SER A 137 13.87 -14.89 6.52
CA SER A 137 12.48 -14.47 6.78
C SER A 137 12.46 -13.08 7.42
N ILE A 138 11.57 -12.19 6.97
CA ILE A 138 11.35 -10.90 7.63
C ILE A 138 10.22 -11.06 8.64
N ASN A 139 10.50 -10.85 9.92
CA ASN A 139 9.45 -10.85 10.93
C ASN A 139 8.76 -9.50 11.06
N LEU A 140 9.45 -8.41 10.75
CA LEU A 140 8.87 -7.07 10.83
C LEU A 140 9.39 -6.19 9.69
N PHE A 141 8.47 -5.64 8.91
CA PHE A 141 8.71 -4.48 8.06
C PHE A 141 7.89 -3.31 8.59
N GLN A 142 8.53 -2.17 8.82
CA GLN A 142 7.87 -0.99 9.37
C GLN A 142 8.27 0.28 8.61
N ILE A 143 7.28 1.11 8.30
CA ILE A 143 7.48 2.50 7.87
C ILE A 143 6.99 3.40 9.01
N LYS A 144 7.83 4.35 9.41
CA LYS A 144 7.49 5.36 10.43
C LYS A 144 7.46 6.75 9.80
N ASN A 145 6.30 7.40 9.87
CA ASN A 145 6.10 8.77 9.40
C ASN A 145 6.57 9.04 7.96
N GLY A 146 6.19 8.16 7.03
CA GLY A 146 6.50 8.30 5.61
C GLY A 146 5.58 9.26 4.86
N GLN A 147 5.93 9.53 3.60
CA GLN A 147 5.22 10.41 2.69
C GLN A 147 5.24 9.83 1.27
N ILE A 148 4.11 9.97 0.56
CA ILE A 148 4.00 9.67 -0.87
C ILE A 148 3.46 10.92 -1.55
N ASN A 149 4.10 11.35 -2.63
CA ASN A 149 3.68 12.50 -3.42
C ASN A 149 3.41 12.06 -4.87
N TYR A 150 2.35 12.60 -5.45
CA TYR A 150 2.06 12.56 -6.87
C TYR A 150 2.02 13.99 -7.39
N ILE A 151 2.93 14.32 -8.30
CA ILE A 151 3.03 15.64 -8.90
C ILE A 151 2.81 15.54 -10.41
N ASP A 152 1.90 16.34 -10.94
CA ASP A 152 1.78 16.58 -12.37
C ASP A 152 2.03 18.06 -12.66
N ASP A 153 3.27 18.36 -13.09
CA ASP A 153 3.69 19.68 -13.54
C ASP A 153 3.23 20.01 -14.97
N PHE A 154 2.69 19.04 -15.71
CA PHE A 154 2.25 19.14 -17.11
C PHE A 154 0.74 19.38 -17.25
N SER A 155 -0.05 19.08 -16.22
CA SER A 155 -1.48 19.38 -16.17
C SER A 155 -1.77 20.88 -15.94
N GLN A 156 -2.99 21.29 -16.28
CA GLN A 156 -3.50 22.63 -15.99
C GLN A 156 -4.88 22.55 -15.32
N PRO A 157 -5.02 22.94 -14.03
CA PRO A 157 -3.96 23.42 -13.13
C PRO A 157 -2.94 22.32 -12.81
N LYS A 158 -1.76 22.72 -12.29
CA LYS A 158 -0.77 21.76 -11.81
C LYS A 158 -1.35 20.95 -10.66
N VAL A 159 -1.07 19.66 -10.63
CA VAL A 159 -1.55 18.76 -9.58
C VAL A 159 -0.42 18.41 -8.63
N ASP A 160 -0.67 18.54 -7.34
CA ASP A 160 0.20 18.06 -6.27
C ASP A 160 -0.68 17.41 -5.20
N VAL A 161 -0.66 16.07 -5.15
CA VAL A 161 -1.44 15.28 -4.22
C VAL A 161 -0.50 14.42 -3.39
N TYR A 162 -0.72 14.39 -2.09
CA TYR A 162 0.15 13.67 -1.18
C TYR A 162 -0.60 12.88 -0.11
N LEU A 163 0.11 11.89 0.44
CA LEU A 163 -0.17 11.23 1.69
C LEU A 163 1.01 11.50 2.63
N ARG A 164 0.74 11.95 3.86
CA ARG A 164 1.77 12.23 4.87
C ARG A 164 1.51 11.45 6.15
N SER A 165 2.50 11.47 7.05
CA SER A 165 2.44 10.82 8.36
C SER A 165 2.08 9.33 8.25
N MET A 166 2.57 8.69 7.20
CA MET A 166 2.29 7.31 6.89
C MET A 166 3.00 6.39 7.88
N ASN A 167 2.25 5.54 8.57
CA ASN A 167 2.80 4.48 9.40
C ASN A 167 2.30 3.14 8.86
N PHE A 168 3.22 2.29 8.47
CA PHE A 168 2.92 0.95 7.98
C PHE A 168 3.64 -0.06 8.85
N ARG A 169 2.98 -1.17 9.17
CA ARG A 169 3.55 -2.29 9.89
C ARG A 169 3.06 -3.58 9.25
N LEU A 170 3.99 -4.45 8.89
CA LEU A 170 3.76 -5.77 8.33
C LEU A 170 4.59 -6.77 9.12
N GLU A 171 3.96 -7.83 9.61
CA GLU A 171 4.63 -8.83 10.43
C GLU A 171 4.69 -10.20 9.73
N ASN A 172 5.62 -11.04 10.16
CA ASN A 172 5.66 -12.47 9.84
C ASN A 172 5.66 -12.76 8.32
N MET A 173 6.52 -12.10 7.55
CA MET A 173 6.83 -12.47 6.17
C MET A 173 7.77 -13.69 6.15
N ARG A 174 7.20 -14.89 6.25
CA ARG A 174 7.95 -16.14 6.17
C ARG A 174 8.16 -16.55 4.73
N ASN A 175 9.40 -16.85 4.36
CA ASN A 175 9.73 -17.46 3.08
C ASN A 175 9.52 -18.98 3.12
N THR A 176 8.28 -19.42 3.32
CA THR A 176 7.93 -20.85 3.40
C THR A 176 6.66 -21.11 2.59
N ASP A 177 6.66 -22.17 1.78
CA ASP A 177 5.46 -22.68 1.06
C ASP A 177 4.46 -23.39 2.02
N ASP A 178 4.38 -22.93 3.27
CA ASP A 178 3.48 -23.49 4.28
C ASP A 178 2.05 -23.06 3.96
N ASP A 179 1.30 -23.99 3.37
CA ASP A 179 -0.07 -23.83 2.93
C ASP A 179 -1.12 -23.88 4.07
N SER A 180 -0.69 -24.02 5.34
CA SER A 180 -1.59 -24.17 6.47
C SER A 180 -2.34 -22.89 6.85
N ASP A 181 -1.73 -21.71 6.65
CA ASP A 181 -2.35 -20.40 6.79
C ASP A 181 -2.21 -19.61 5.47
N PRO A 182 -3.31 -19.34 4.75
CA PRO A 182 -3.24 -18.63 3.47
C PRO A 182 -2.86 -17.15 3.61
N LEU A 183 -2.95 -16.56 4.81
CA LEU A 183 -2.70 -15.14 5.10
C LEU A 183 -1.86 -14.96 6.39
N PRO A 184 -0.59 -15.41 6.41
CA PRO A 184 0.20 -15.48 7.63
C PRO A 184 0.73 -14.12 8.12
N SER A 185 0.67 -13.07 7.29
CA SER A 185 1.34 -11.79 7.56
C SER A 185 0.32 -10.68 7.86
N PRO A 186 0.00 -10.38 9.14
CA PRO A 186 -0.87 -9.27 9.47
C PRO A 186 -0.19 -7.94 9.14
N TYR A 187 -0.99 -6.96 8.72
CA TYR A 187 -0.53 -5.63 8.42
C TYR A 187 -1.49 -4.53 8.90
N SER A 188 -0.95 -3.33 9.08
CA SER A 188 -1.70 -2.11 9.40
C SER A 188 -1.05 -0.90 8.74
N LEU A 189 -1.89 0.05 8.32
CA LEU A 189 -1.51 1.30 7.70
C LEU A 189 -2.33 2.43 8.31
N THR A 190 -1.69 3.56 8.60
CA THR A 190 -2.37 4.85 8.82
C THR A 190 -1.68 5.94 8.01
N ALA A 191 -2.44 6.91 7.52
CA ALA A 191 -1.91 8.08 6.81
C ALA A 191 -2.90 9.25 6.86
N ILE A 192 -2.42 10.44 6.51
CA ILE A 192 -3.24 11.65 6.33
C ILE A 192 -3.12 12.07 4.87
N SER A 193 -4.25 12.22 4.18
CA SER A 193 -4.28 12.67 2.79
C SER A 193 -4.22 14.19 2.68
N LEU A 194 -4.05 14.68 1.44
CA LEU A 194 -4.50 16.01 1.05
C LEU A 194 -5.94 16.27 1.55
N GLY A 195 -6.22 17.48 2.02
CA GLY A 195 -7.53 17.81 2.59
C GLY A 195 -7.78 17.25 4.00
N GLU A 196 -6.72 16.83 4.72
CA GLU A 196 -6.76 16.37 6.12
C GLU A 196 -7.63 15.13 6.37
N GLY A 197 -7.87 14.33 5.34
CA GLY A 197 -8.59 13.07 5.44
C GLY A 197 -7.75 12.00 6.13
N ASN A 198 -8.36 11.23 7.03
CA ASN A 198 -7.69 10.15 7.76
C ASN A 198 -7.85 8.84 7.02
N MET A 199 -6.75 8.17 6.72
CA MET A 199 -6.74 6.85 6.10
C MET A 199 -6.29 5.81 7.12
N SER A 200 -6.99 4.67 7.17
CA SER A 200 -6.52 3.48 7.86
C SER A 200 -6.82 2.22 7.05
N ALA A 201 -5.88 1.28 7.08
CA ALA A 201 -6.04 -0.03 6.50
C ALA A 201 -5.54 -1.11 7.46
N THR A 202 -6.24 -2.23 7.53
CA THR A 202 -5.81 -3.41 8.30
C THR A 202 -6.13 -4.67 7.53
N GLY A 203 -5.34 -5.72 7.74
CA GLY A 203 -5.62 -7.01 7.12
C GLY A 203 -4.48 -7.98 7.35
N LYS A 204 -4.46 -9.02 6.53
CA LYS A 204 -3.45 -10.05 6.48
C LYS A 204 -3.13 -10.38 5.04
N ALA A 205 -1.89 -10.78 4.78
CA ALA A 205 -1.41 -11.05 3.44
C ALA A 205 -0.48 -12.27 3.40
N ASN A 206 -0.31 -12.81 2.19
CA ASN A 206 0.79 -13.66 1.79
C ASN A 206 1.42 -13.05 0.54
N LEU A 207 2.43 -12.21 0.75
CA LEU A 207 3.06 -11.39 -0.30
C LEU A 207 4.13 -12.12 -1.12
N LEU A 208 4.51 -13.35 -0.73
CA LEU A 208 5.59 -14.10 -1.40
C LEU A 208 5.07 -15.02 -2.52
N ARG A 209 3.77 -15.02 -2.77
CA ARG A 209 3.14 -15.67 -3.92
C ARG A 209 3.31 -14.79 -5.16
N GLU A 210 3.24 -15.40 -6.35
CA GLU A 210 3.27 -14.68 -7.63
C GLU A 210 2.12 -13.68 -7.71
N ILE A 211 0.90 -14.14 -7.40
CA ILE A 211 -0.24 -13.27 -7.08
C ILE A 211 -0.44 -13.33 -5.57
N PRO A 212 -0.29 -12.21 -4.84
CA PRO A 212 -0.42 -12.20 -3.40
C PRO A 212 -1.85 -12.55 -2.97
N ASN A 213 -1.97 -13.33 -1.91
CA ASN A 213 -3.26 -13.44 -1.21
C ASN A 213 -3.34 -12.31 -0.18
N PHE A 214 -4.49 -11.68 -0.02
CA PHE A 214 -4.70 -10.71 1.06
C PHE A 214 -6.18 -10.60 1.45
N ASP A 215 -6.45 -10.13 2.66
CA ASP A 215 -7.67 -9.41 3.00
C ASP A 215 -7.32 -7.96 3.37
N LEU A 216 -8.31 -7.07 3.25
CA LEU A 216 -8.16 -5.63 3.43
C LEU A 216 -9.47 -5.05 3.98
N ASP A 217 -9.38 -4.42 5.14
CA ASP A 217 -10.36 -3.48 5.66
C ASP A 217 -9.77 -2.07 5.51
N PHE A 218 -10.44 -1.21 4.75
CA PHE A 218 -9.97 0.13 4.43
C PHE A 218 -11.01 1.20 4.80
N LYS A 219 -10.52 2.28 5.41
CA LYS A 219 -11.28 3.47 5.76
C LYS A 219 -10.54 4.71 5.31
N PHE A 220 -11.27 5.63 4.69
CA PHE A 220 -10.82 6.98 4.39
C PHE A 220 -11.93 7.94 4.81
N GLU A 221 -11.64 8.84 5.75
CA GLU A 221 -12.67 9.63 6.42
C GLU A 221 -12.32 11.11 6.48
N LYS A 222 -13.33 11.97 6.30
CA LYS A 222 -13.27 13.43 6.46
C LYS A 222 -12.25 14.10 5.53
N ALA A 223 -12.13 13.61 4.30
CA ALA A 223 -11.32 14.28 3.30
C ALA A 223 -12.07 15.50 2.75
N ASN A 224 -11.52 16.69 2.96
CA ASN A 224 -12.10 17.90 2.39
C ASN A 224 -11.91 17.92 0.87
N LEU A 225 -13.01 17.83 0.13
CA LEU A 225 -13.02 17.77 -1.34
C LEU A 225 -12.46 19.02 -2.00
N THR A 226 -12.56 20.20 -1.38
CA THR A 226 -12.04 21.45 -1.97
C THR A 226 -10.53 21.44 -2.10
N ALA A 227 -9.83 20.68 -1.24
CA ALA A 227 -8.38 20.55 -1.30
C ALA A 227 -7.92 19.78 -2.56
N PHE A 228 -8.81 18.97 -3.15
CA PHE A 228 -8.55 18.19 -4.35
C PHE A 228 -8.98 18.92 -5.63
N ASN A 229 -9.36 20.20 -5.56
CA ASN A 229 -9.89 20.91 -6.72
C ASN A 229 -8.90 20.97 -7.89
N ASP A 230 -7.60 21.07 -7.65
CA ASP A 230 -6.62 21.05 -8.75
C ASP A 230 -6.62 19.70 -9.48
N LEU A 231 -6.71 18.60 -8.74
CA LEU A 231 -6.86 17.24 -9.29
C LEU A 231 -8.16 17.11 -10.12
N PHE A 232 -9.29 17.53 -9.56
CA PHE A 232 -10.59 17.40 -10.24
C PHE A 232 -10.70 18.32 -11.46
N LYS A 233 -10.15 19.53 -11.41
CA LYS A 233 -10.09 20.43 -12.57
C LYS A 233 -9.24 19.84 -13.69
N ALA A 234 -8.08 19.28 -13.35
CA ALA A 234 -7.13 18.75 -14.32
C ALA A 234 -7.67 17.52 -15.08
N TYR A 235 -8.33 16.59 -14.37
CA TYR A 235 -8.69 15.28 -14.96
C TYR A 235 -10.19 15.03 -15.11
N ALA A 236 -11.03 15.82 -14.45
CA ALA A 236 -12.48 15.63 -14.48
C ALA A 236 -13.27 16.91 -14.82
N TRP A 237 -12.58 18.04 -15.00
CA TRP A 237 -13.13 19.33 -15.46
C TRP A 237 -14.27 19.88 -14.60
N PHE A 238 -14.23 19.64 -13.28
CA PHE A 238 -15.14 20.24 -12.30
C PHE A 238 -14.41 20.56 -10.99
N ASP A 239 -15.06 21.34 -10.13
CA ASP A 239 -14.57 21.65 -8.78
C ASP A 239 -15.66 21.76 -7.71
N PHE A 240 -15.25 21.58 -6.46
CA PHE A 240 -16.12 21.65 -5.30
C PHE A 240 -16.00 23.01 -4.60
N GLU A 241 -17.15 23.59 -4.24
CA GLU A 241 -17.23 24.73 -3.31
C GLU A 241 -17.01 24.28 -1.87
N ARG A 242 -17.54 23.11 -1.53
CA ARG A 242 -17.51 22.49 -0.20
C ARG A 242 -17.91 21.03 -0.29
N GLY A 243 -17.54 20.26 0.72
CA GLY A 243 -17.99 18.89 0.92
C GLY A 243 -16.90 18.00 1.50
N ASP A 244 -17.32 16.94 2.19
CA ASP A 244 -16.42 15.92 2.72
C ASP A 244 -16.64 14.59 2.01
N PHE A 245 -15.54 13.87 1.81
CA PHE A 245 -15.52 12.53 1.25
C PHE A 245 -15.15 11.51 2.32
N ASN A 246 -15.90 10.40 2.33
CA ASN A 246 -15.52 9.18 3.02
C ASN A 246 -15.58 7.99 2.05
N LEU A 247 -14.71 7.01 2.27
CA LEU A 247 -14.68 5.76 1.52
C LEU A 247 -14.44 4.60 2.47
N TYR A 248 -15.31 3.59 2.38
CA TYR A 248 -15.15 2.34 3.11
C TYR A 248 -15.01 1.20 2.10
N SER A 249 -14.13 0.25 2.39
CA SER A 249 -13.93 -0.93 1.54
C SER A 249 -13.52 -2.14 2.38
N GLU A 250 -14.11 -3.28 2.04
CA GLU A 250 -13.60 -4.60 2.44
C GLU A 250 -13.26 -5.34 1.15
N MET A 251 -12.10 -5.98 1.09
CA MET A 251 -11.65 -6.75 -0.07
C MET A 251 -10.88 -7.99 0.38
N ALA A 252 -10.96 -9.06 -0.40
CA ALA A 252 -10.11 -10.23 -0.26
C ALA A 252 -9.72 -10.77 -1.64
N LEU A 253 -8.44 -11.11 -1.79
CA LEU A 253 -7.87 -11.80 -2.92
C LEU A 253 -7.30 -13.13 -2.44
N VAL A 254 -7.85 -14.25 -2.91
CA VAL A 254 -7.36 -15.59 -2.57
C VAL A 254 -7.34 -16.45 -3.81
N ASP A 255 -6.16 -17.01 -4.13
CA ASP A 255 -5.93 -17.85 -5.31
C ASP A 255 -6.50 -17.20 -6.58
N SER A 256 -6.09 -15.95 -6.79
CA SER A 256 -6.48 -15.08 -7.91
C SER A 256 -7.96 -14.68 -7.96
N ASN A 257 -8.80 -15.10 -7.00
CA ASN A 257 -10.20 -14.67 -6.93
C ASN A 257 -10.32 -13.45 -6.01
N LEU A 258 -10.73 -12.33 -6.59
CA LEU A 258 -11.00 -11.09 -5.88
C LEU A 258 -12.49 -10.99 -5.57
N THR A 259 -12.82 -10.68 -4.33
CA THR A 259 -14.15 -10.27 -3.90
C THR A 259 -14.03 -9.08 -2.98
N GLY A 260 -14.84 -8.06 -3.20
CA GLY A 260 -14.77 -6.84 -2.41
C GLY A 260 -15.90 -5.89 -2.69
N TYR A 261 -15.88 -4.75 -2.01
CA TYR A 261 -16.74 -3.63 -2.34
C TYR A 261 -16.08 -2.30 -2.00
N PHE A 262 -16.58 -1.25 -2.62
CA PHE A 262 -16.33 0.13 -2.24
C PHE A 262 -17.63 0.82 -1.90
N LYS A 263 -17.58 1.70 -0.91
CA LYS A 263 -18.73 2.47 -0.41
C LYS A 263 -18.32 3.94 -0.27
N PRO A 264 -18.30 4.71 -1.37
CA PRO A 264 -18.09 6.14 -1.31
C PRO A 264 -19.28 6.86 -0.67
N LEU A 265 -18.99 7.88 0.12
CA LEU A 265 -19.97 8.70 0.83
C LEU A 265 -19.56 10.17 0.69
N LEU A 266 -20.47 10.96 0.14
CA LEU A 266 -20.33 12.38 -0.06
C LEU A 266 -21.24 13.10 0.95
N ASN A 267 -20.67 13.99 1.76
CA ASN A 267 -21.41 14.76 2.73
C ASN A 267 -21.38 16.25 2.37
N ASP A 268 -22.56 16.87 2.34
CA ASP A 268 -22.74 18.32 2.22
C ASP A 268 -22.02 18.95 1.00
N VAL A 269 -22.01 18.20 -0.11
CA VAL A 269 -21.27 18.56 -1.32
C VAL A 269 -21.98 19.64 -2.12
N LYS A 270 -21.21 20.61 -2.62
CA LYS A 270 -21.67 21.60 -3.62
C LYS A 270 -20.59 21.76 -4.69
N VAL A 271 -20.98 21.68 -5.96
CA VAL A 271 -20.11 21.82 -7.13
C VAL A 271 -20.23 23.26 -7.67
N LEU A 272 -19.11 23.89 -8.04
CA LEU A 272 -19.06 25.29 -8.49
C LEU A 272 -19.28 25.40 -10.00
N ASP A 273 -18.35 24.86 -10.79
CA ASP A 273 -18.35 25.01 -12.24
C ASP A 273 -18.27 23.65 -12.94
N TRP A 274 -19.04 23.50 -14.01
CA TRP A 274 -19.06 22.29 -14.83
C TRP A 274 -19.00 22.68 -16.30
N LYS A 275 -17.94 22.23 -16.98
CA LYS A 275 -17.86 22.30 -18.43
C LYS A 275 -18.30 20.99 -19.06
N ASN A 276 -19.34 21.06 -19.88
CA ASN A 276 -19.80 19.95 -20.70
C ASN A 276 -18.88 19.78 -21.91
N GLU A 277 -17.83 18.97 -21.78
CA GLU A 277 -17.09 18.46 -22.94
C GLU A 277 -16.87 16.93 -22.84
N ASP A 278 -17.26 16.25 -23.92
CA ASP A 278 -17.00 14.88 -24.40
C ASP A 278 -17.31 13.60 -23.60
N GLU A 279 -17.58 12.54 -24.40
CA GLU A 279 -18.09 11.20 -24.08
C GLU A 279 -17.06 10.25 -23.40
N GLY A 280 -16.17 10.75 -22.56
CA GLY A 280 -15.12 9.95 -21.91
C GLY A 280 -15.63 9.01 -20.80
N PHE A 281 -14.85 7.96 -20.48
CA PHE A 281 -15.12 7.03 -19.37
C PHE A 281 -15.27 7.77 -18.01
N LEU A 282 -14.44 8.79 -17.78
CA LEU A 282 -14.49 9.62 -16.56
C LEU A 282 -15.79 10.42 -16.47
N ASN A 283 -16.37 10.84 -17.60
CA ASN A 283 -17.67 11.51 -17.65
C ASN A 283 -18.81 10.55 -17.25
N LYS A 284 -18.73 9.26 -17.62
CA LYS A 284 -19.72 8.24 -17.17
C LYS A 284 -19.63 7.94 -15.67
N VAL A 285 -18.42 7.86 -15.12
CA VAL A 285 -18.21 7.72 -13.67
C VAL A 285 -18.75 8.95 -12.94
N TYR A 286 -18.48 10.15 -13.47
CA TYR A 286 -19.02 11.41 -12.95
C TYR A 286 -20.55 11.47 -12.99
N GLN A 287 -21.18 11.13 -14.12
CA GLN A 287 -22.64 11.08 -14.24
C GLN A 287 -23.28 10.08 -13.27
N GLY A 288 -22.61 8.94 -13.01
CA GLY A 288 -23.05 7.97 -12.00
C GLY A 288 -22.90 8.49 -10.56
N LEU A 289 -21.82 9.20 -10.26
CA LEU A 289 -21.59 9.80 -8.93
C LEU A 289 -22.53 10.97 -8.65
N VAL A 290 -22.74 11.87 -9.62
CA VAL A 290 -23.64 13.02 -9.48
C VAL A 290 -25.10 12.57 -9.53
N GLY A 291 -25.48 11.66 -10.44
CA GLY A 291 -26.82 11.09 -10.48
C GLY A 291 -27.17 10.32 -9.20
N GLY A 292 -26.21 9.56 -8.67
CA GLY A 292 -26.33 8.93 -7.36
C GLY A 292 -26.40 9.94 -6.22
N ALA A 293 -25.56 10.97 -6.21
CA ALA A 293 -25.57 12.01 -5.18
C ALA A 293 -26.86 12.83 -5.18
N THR A 294 -27.43 13.16 -6.34
CA THR A 294 -28.72 13.86 -6.43
C THR A 294 -29.86 13.01 -5.88
N GLU A 295 -29.89 11.72 -6.18
CA GLU A 295 -30.90 10.80 -5.66
C GLU A 295 -30.76 10.57 -4.14
N LEU A 296 -29.53 10.68 -3.62
CA LEU A 296 -29.23 10.66 -2.18
C LEU A 296 -29.57 11.97 -1.45
N LEU A 297 -29.46 13.11 -2.13
CA LEU A 297 -29.80 14.43 -1.58
C LEU A 297 -31.32 14.68 -1.59
N GLU A 298 -32.05 14.13 -2.56
CA GLU A 298 -33.50 14.25 -2.64
C GLU A 298 -34.22 13.35 -1.61
N ASN A 299 -33.59 12.26 -1.16
CA ASN A 299 -34.16 11.38 -0.13
C ASN A 299 -33.87 11.87 1.31
N GLN A 300 -34.56 12.94 1.72
CA GLN A 300 -34.40 13.54 3.04
C GLN A 300 -34.98 12.70 4.20
N ARG A 301 -34.11 12.50 5.21
CA ARG A 301 -34.32 12.45 6.69
C ARG A 301 -34.04 11.17 7.48
N GLU A 302 -34.03 9.96 6.93
CA GLU A 302 -33.70 8.75 7.73
C GLU A 302 -32.75 7.75 7.05
N ASP A 303 -32.58 7.74 5.73
CA ASP A 303 -31.78 6.69 5.05
C ASP A 303 -30.76 7.29 4.06
N GLN A 304 -29.55 7.63 4.54
CA GLN A 304 -28.42 7.86 3.63
C GLN A 304 -28.10 6.52 2.95
N THR A 305 -28.57 6.36 1.72
CA THR A 305 -28.50 5.09 0.98
C THR A 305 -27.12 4.97 0.33
N ALA A 306 -26.10 4.61 1.10
CA ALA A 306 -24.75 4.52 0.57
C ALA A 306 -24.70 3.68 -0.73
N THR A 307 -24.09 4.24 -1.77
CA THR A 307 -23.88 3.52 -3.03
C THR A 307 -22.79 2.48 -2.79
N ARG A 308 -23.14 1.20 -2.86
CA ARG A 308 -22.16 0.11 -2.80
C ARG A 308 -21.81 -0.33 -4.21
N VAL A 309 -20.52 -0.30 -4.51
CA VAL A 309 -19.95 -0.82 -5.75
C VAL A 309 -19.31 -2.16 -5.42
N GLU A 310 -19.96 -3.24 -5.83
CA GLU A 310 -19.42 -4.59 -5.61
C GLU A 310 -18.40 -4.95 -6.69
N ILE A 311 -17.32 -5.60 -6.28
CA ILE A 311 -16.29 -6.12 -7.17
C ILE A 311 -16.15 -7.60 -6.93
N SER A 312 -16.23 -8.36 -8.01
CA SER A 312 -15.89 -9.78 -7.99
C SER A 312 -15.30 -10.17 -9.34
N GLY A 313 -14.25 -10.99 -9.31
CA GLY A 313 -13.64 -11.50 -10.54
C GLY A 313 -12.38 -12.31 -10.27
N THR A 314 -11.85 -12.91 -11.32
CA THR A 314 -10.58 -13.64 -11.27
C THR A 314 -9.50 -12.82 -11.97
N ILE A 315 -8.39 -12.58 -11.27
CA ILE A 315 -7.20 -11.92 -11.81
C ILE A 315 -6.43 -12.95 -12.66
N SER A 316 -6.14 -12.60 -13.91
CA SER A 316 -5.42 -13.49 -14.82
C SER A 316 -3.96 -13.62 -14.43
N ASN A 317 -3.37 -14.81 -14.59
CA ASN A 317 -1.94 -15.05 -14.33
C ASN A 317 -0.99 -14.27 -15.25
N ASN A 318 -1.50 -13.62 -16.31
CA ASN A 318 -0.67 -12.84 -17.23
C ASN A 318 -0.60 -11.33 -16.85
N SER A 319 -1.37 -10.88 -15.86
CA SER A 319 -1.26 -9.52 -15.33
C SER A 319 -0.21 -9.49 -14.23
N ILE A 320 0.96 -8.96 -14.54
CA ILE A 320 2.10 -8.80 -13.61
C ILE A 320 1.72 -7.89 -12.42
N ASN A 321 0.68 -7.05 -12.56
CA ASN A 321 0.28 -6.06 -11.57
C ASN A 321 -1.18 -6.23 -11.13
N VAL A 322 -1.39 -6.42 -9.82
CA VAL A 322 -2.71 -6.58 -9.18
C VAL A 322 -3.55 -5.30 -9.26
N PHE A 323 -2.91 -4.13 -9.18
CA PHE A 323 -3.60 -2.84 -9.13
C PHE A 323 -4.34 -2.49 -10.43
N PRO A 324 -3.73 -2.59 -11.63
CA PRO A 324 -4.45 -2.47 -12.90
C PRO A 324 -5.62 -3.46 -13.05
N ALA A 325 -5.46 -4.70 -12.59
CA ALA A 325 -6.53 -5.69 -12.64
C ALA A 325 -7.74 -5.30 -11.76
N ILE A 326 -7.50 -4.71 -10.58
CA ILE A 326 -8.57 -4.17 -9.74
C ILE A 326 -9.29 -3.02 -10.47
N ILE A 327 -8.55 -2.12 -11.13
CA ILE A 327 -9.13 -1.03 -11.94
C ILE A 327 -9.98 -1.58 -13.09
N GLU A 328 -9.54 -2.63 -13.77
CA GLU A 328 -10.31 -3.28 -14.84
C GLU A 328 -11.60 -3.92 -14.33
N LEU A 329 -11.57 -4.56 -13.16
CA LEU A 329 -12.76 -5.13 -12.54
C LEU A 329 -13.73 -4.02 -12.10
N LEU A 330 -13.23 -2.89 -11.63
CA LEU A 330 -14.03 -1.70 -11.32
C LEU A 330 -14.82 -1.18 -12.53
N LYS A 331 -14.24 -1.24 -13.75
CA LYS A 331 -14.94 -0.83 -14.98
C LYS A 331 -16.22 -1.62 -15.25
N ASN A 332 -16.31 -2.84 -14.70
CA ASN A 332 -17.44 -3.75 -14.88
C ASN A 332 -18.30 -3.92 -13.61
N ALA A 333 -18.04 -3.12 -12.56
CA ALA A 333 -18.72 -3.24 -11.28
C ALA A 333 -20.19 -2.76 -11.33
N PHE A 334 -21.06 -3.43 -10.56
CA PHE A 334 -22.49 -3.10 -10.50
C PHE A 334 -22.85 -2.34 -9.22
N ILE A 335 -23.75 -1.36 -9.36
CA ILE A 335 -24.24 -0.53 -8.25
C ILE A 335 -25.42 -1.23 -7.57
N LYS A 336 -25.34 -1.44 -6.24
CA LYS A 336 -26.48 -1.85 -5.41
C LYS A 336 -26.75 -0.80 -4.31
N PRO A 337 -28.01 -0.45 -4.03
CA PRO A 337 -28.37 0.41 -2.88
C PRO A 337 -28.35 -0.41 -1.58
N LEU A 338 -27.60 -0.03 -0.52
CA LEU A 338 -27.64 -0.72 0.79
C LEU A 338 -27.06 0.08 2.00
N GLN A 339 -27.39 -0.39 3.22
CA GLN A 339 -27.36 0.30 4.54
C GLN A 339 -25.97 0.61 5.16
N LYS A 340 -25.99 1.49 6.17
CA LYS A 340 -24.83 2.04 6.91
C LYS A 340 -24.20 1.04 7.92
N ASP A 341 -23.06 0.44 7.59
CA ASP A 341 -21.77 0.44 8.34
C ASP A 341 -20.74 -0.43 7.56
N LEU A 342 -19.54 -0.68 8.12
CA LEU A 342 -18.74 -1.87 7.78
C LEU A 342 -19.49 -3.10 8.27
N GLU A 343 -19.75 -4.03 7.37
CA GLU A 343 -20.66 -5.14 7.67
C GLU A 343 -19.91 -6.39 8.17
N GLY A 344 -18.58 -6.41 8.12
CA GLY A 344 -17.75 -7.54 8.56
C GLY A 344 -18.06 -8.80 7.77
N ARG A 345 -18.38 -8.64 6.47
CA ARG A 345 -18.99 -9.69 5.66
C ARG A 345 -17.97 -10.49 4.88
N ILE A 346 -16.81 -9.92 4.57
CA ILE A 346 -15.78 -10.61 3.81
C ILE A 346 -14.76 -11.18 4.78
N VAL A 347 -14.80 -12.50 4.99
CA VAL A 347 -13.87 -13.19 5.87
C VAL A 347 -13.21 -14.33 5.10
N VAL A 348 -11.89 -14.41 5.19
CA VAL A 348 -11.14 -15.55 4.66
C VAL A 348 -11.14 -16.67 5.69
N ARG A 349 -11.68 -17.84 5.30
CA ARG A 349 -11.67 -19.07 6.13
C ARG A 349 -10.99 -20.19 5.36
N GLY A 350 -9.71 -20.45 5.68
CA GLY A 350 -8.85 -21.29 4.85
C GLY A 350 -8.73 -20.69 3.44
N LYS A 351 -8.68 -21.51 2.38
CA LYS A 351 -8.53 -21.04 0.98
C LYS A 351 -9.83 -20.51 0.34
N LYS A 352 -10.80 -20.06 1.14
CA LYS A 352 -12.10 -19.59 0.62
C LYS A 352 -12.46 -18.24 1.20
N ILE A 353 -12.95 -17.36 0.33
CA ILE A 353 -13.61 -16.12 0.71
C ILE A 353 -15.07 -16.46 1.07
N VAL A 354 -15.47 -16.11 2.28
CA VAL A 354 -16.86 -16.24 2.75
C VAL A 354 -17.47 -14.84 2.77
N VAL A 355 -18.61 -14.68 2.10
CA VAL A 355 -19.42 -13.46 2.13
C VAL A 355 -20.66 -13.76 3.00
N ASP A 356 -20.78 -13.12 4.16
CA ASP A 356 -21.96 -13.26 5.02
C ASP A 356 -23.01 -12.21 4.65
N ASP A 357 -24.05 -12.56 3.89
CA ASP A 357 -25.03 -11.59 3.35
C ASP A 357 -25.96 -10.93 4.39
N GLY A 358 -25.72 -11.06 5.70
CA GLY A 358 -26.57 -10.43 6.73
C GLY A 358 -28.03 -10.93 6.69
N GLY A 359 -28.27 -12.08 6.05
CA GLY A 359 -29.59 -12.64 5.83
C GLY A 359 -30.11 -13.37 7.07
N SER A 360 -31.08 -12.75 7.76
CA SER A 360 -32.08 -13.35 8.66
C SER A 360 -31.98 -14.87 8.83
N LYS A 361 -31.69 -15.31 10.07
CA LYS A 361 -31.91 -16.70 10.52
C LYS A 361 -33.33 -17.13 10.14
N LYS A 362 -33.50 -17.81 8.99
CA LYS A 362 -34.75 -18.52 8.68
C LYS A 362 -34.93 -19.58 9.75
N ALA A 363 -35.87 -19.33 10.67
CA ALA A 363 -36.31 -20.28 11.66
C ALA A 363 -36.64 -21.63 10.98
N PRO A 364 -36.27 -22.77 11.57
CA PRO A 364 -36.49 -24.07 10.96
C PRO A 364 -37.99 -24.28 10.75
N LYS A 365 -38.39 -24.59 9.51
CA LYS A 365 -39.77 -24.97 9.15
C LYS A 365 -40.20 -26.12 10.07
N LYS A 366 -41.15 -25.85 10.98
CA LYS A 366 -41.89 -26.89 11.71
C LYS A 366 -42.53 -27.82 10.68
N LYS A 367 -42.13 -29.09 10.66
CA LYS A 367 -42.86 -30.16 9.96
C LYS A 367 -44.29 -30.18 10.51
N LYS A 368 -45.27 -29.83 9.67
CA LYS A 368 -46.68 -30.16 9.96
C LYS A 368 -46.80 -31.68 9.96
N LYS A 369 -47.04 -32.26 11.14
CA LYS A 369 -47.65 -33.59 11.28
C LYS A 369 -48.98 -33.55 10.53
N LYS A 370 -49.12 -34.38 9.50
CA LYS A 370 -50.43 -34.79 8.99
C LYS A 370 -50.96 -35.84 9.95
N ASP A 371 -51.98 -35.49 10.71
CA ASP A 371 -52.89 -36.44 11.32
C ASP A 371 -54.09 -36.63 10.39
N LYS A 372 -54.39 -37.91 10.10
CA LYS A 372 -55.66 -38.51 9.64
C LYS A 372 -56.12 -38.14 8.22
N ASP A 373 -56.65 -39.06 7.41
CA ASP A 373 -57.49 -40.23 7.73
C ASP A 373 -56.91 -41.61 7.44
#